data_AF-A0A543AGU7-F1
#
_entry.id   AF-A0A543AGU7-F1
#
_cell.length_a   1.000
_cell.length_b   1.000
_cell.length_c   1.000
_cell.angle_alpha   90.00
_cell.angle_beta   90.00
_cell.angle_gamma   90.00
#
_symmetry.space_group_name_H-M   'P 1'
#
loop_
_entity.id
_entity.type
_entity.pdbx_description
1 polymer ?
#
loop_
_entity_poly.entity_id
_entity_poly.type
_entity_poly.pdbx_seq_one_letter_code
_entity_poly.pdbx_strand_id
1 'polypeptide(L)'
;MPSRKQVKKVGTKVRRLDRGEGSAEDARVVEKVIRSYRAQFSRPIGTTNMAIRRYAEHARVEAEVTQRLKKKSTIIDKLKNRETTLSLDRMQDIGGCRAVVSDLVGLQQLVDTVVDRLGSRVIHHDDYVDKPRGPVIGLIT
;
A
#
# COMPACT_ATOMS: atom_id res chain seq x y z
N MET A 1 -4.29 19.48 -7.54
CA MET A 1 -4.57 18.38 -6.59
C MET A 1 -6.07 18.31 -6.32
N PRO A 2 -6.66 17.14 -6.00
CA PRO A 2 -8.07 17.04 -5.61
C PRO A 2 -8.29 17.65 -4.23
N SER A 3 -9.46 18.24 -4.00
CA SER A 3 -9.85 18.74 -2.69
C SER A 3 -10.16 17.60 -1.71
N ARG A 4 -10.05 17.86 -0.40
CA ARG A 4 -10.42 16.89 0.65
C ARG A 4 -11.86 16.38 0.47
N LYS A 5 -12.78 17.26 0.08
CA LYS A 5 -14.18 16.91 -0.22
C LYS A 5 -14.29 15.97 -1.42
N GLN A 6 -13.50 16.19 -2.48
CA GLN A 6 -13.45 15.30 -3.64
C GLN A 6 -12.94 13.91 -3.25
N VAL A 7 -11.83 13.83 -2.49
CA VAL A 7 -11.25 12.56 -2.04
C VAL A 7 -12.23 11.80 -1.13
N LYS A 8 -12.89 12.48 -0.19
CA LYS A 8 -13.87 11.84 0.72
C LYS A 8 -15.09 11.29 -0.02
N LYS A 9 -15.55 11.99 -1.08
CA LYS A 9 -16.77 11.62 -1.83
C LYS A 9 -16.54 10.67 -3.01
N VAL A 10 -15.29 10.46 -3.45
CA VAL A 10 -15.02 9.68 -4.67
C VAL A 10 -15.48 8.22 -4.55
N GLY A 11 -15.38 7.61 -3.37
CA GLY A 11 -15.86 6.24 -3.14
C GLY A 11 -17.35 6.09 -3.46
N THR A 12 -18.18 7.05 -3.05
CA THR A 12 -19.61 7.05 -3.39
C THR A 12 -19.85 7.15 -4.89
N LYS A 13 -19.08 8.00 -5.60
CA LYS A 13 -19.18 8.10 -7.07
C LYS A 13 -18.76 6.81 -7.77
N VAL A 14 -17.69 6.16 -7.30
CA VAL A 14 -17.27 4.83 -7.81
C VAL A 14 -18.42 3.83 -7.70
N ARG A 15 -19.09 3.76 -6.53
CA ARG A 15 -20.21 2.84 -6.32
C ARG A 15 -21.44 3.17 -7.17
N ARG A 16 -21.74 4.45 -7.40
CA ARG A 16 -22.83 4.86 -8.30
C ARG A 16 -22.55 4.45 -9.75
N LEU A 17 -21.33 4.64 -10.23
CA LEU A 17 -20.91 4.20 -11.56
C LEU A 17 -21.02 2.68 -11.71
N ASP A 18 -20.63 1.93 -10.67
CA ASP A 18 -20.71 0.47 -10.66
C ASP A 18 -22.16 -0.05 -10.76
N ARG A 19 -23.13 0.68 -10.18
CA ARG A 19 -24.57 0.39 -10.30
C ARG A 19 -25.23 0.94 -11.58
N GLY A 20 -24.48 1.56 -12.48
CA GLY A 20 -25.03 2.20 -13.69
C GLY A 20 -25.77 3.53 -13.44
N GLU A 21 -25.66 4.11 -12.25
CA GLU A 21 -26.34 5.36 -11.83
C GLU A 21 -25.50 6.63 -12.08
N GLY A 22 -24.34 6.50 -12.74
CA GLY A 22 -23.36 7.57 -12.91
C GLY A 22 -23.23 8.02 -14.36
N SER A 23 -22.87 9.28 -14.54
CA SER A 23 -22.64 9.88 -15.87
C SER A 23 -21.22 9.60 -16.40
N ALA A 24 -21.02 9.81 -17.71
CA ALA A 24 -19.67 9.83 -18.28
C ALA A 24 -18.77 10.88 -17.62
N GLU A 25 -19.34 12.00 -17.17
CA GLU A 25 -18.62 13.02 -16.42
C GLU A 25 -18.21 12.54 -15.03
N ASP A 26 -19.06 11.77 -14.34
CA ASP A 26 -18.70 11.14 -13.07
C ASP A 26 -17.50 10.20 -13.24
N ALA A 27 -17.45 9.44 -14.34
CA ALA A 27 -16.32 8.56 -14.64
C ALA A 27 -15.01 9.36 -14.82
N ARG A 28 -15.06 10.48 -15.57
CA ARG A 28 -13.91 11.39 -15.73
C ARG A 28 -13.45 12.00 -14.41
N VAL A 29 -14.40 12.42 -13.57
CA VAL A 29 -14.11 12.95 -12.23
C VAL A 29 -13.46 11.90 -11.33
N VAL A 30 -14.00 10.68 -11.30
CA VAL A 30 -13.46 9.56 -10.51
C VAL A 30 -12.03 9.24 -10.94
N GLU A 31 -11.79 9.12 -12.25
CA GLU A 31 -10.46 8.85 -12.81
C GLU A 31 -9.46 9.93 -12.37
N LYS A 32 -9.83 11.21 -12.56
CA LYS A 32 -8.98 12.35 -12.21
C LYS A 32 -8.66 12.38 -10.73
N VAL A 33 -9.66 12.21 -9.85
CA VAL A 33 -9.47 12.26 -8.40
C VAL A 33 -8.59 11.11 -7.91
N ILE A 34 -8.88 9.86 -8.32
CA ILE A 34 -8.07 8.70 -7.89
C ILE A 34 -6.64 8.82 -8.39
N ARG A 35 -6.44 9.18 -9.67
CA ARG A 35 -5.10 9.35 -10.25
C ARG A 35 -4.31 10.43 -9.51
N SER A 36 -4.89 11.62 -9.33
CA SER A 36 -4.20 12.74 -8.69
C SER A 36 -4.03 12.57 -7.17
N TYR A 37 -4.91 11.83 -6.50
CA TYR A 37 -4.71 11.47 -5.09
C TYR A 37 -3.58 10.46 -4.96
N ARG A 38 -3.62 9.36 -5.74
CA ARG A 38 -2.58 8.33 -5.74
C ARG A 38 -1.19 8.89 -6.03
N ALA A 39 -1.06 9.82 -6.97
CA ALA A 39 0.22 10.42 -7.35
C ALA A 39 0.92 11.16 -6.19
N GLN A 40 0.17 11.65 -5.19
CA GLN A 40 0.73 12.35 -4.04
C GLN A 40 1.60 11.45 -3.17
N PHE A 41 1.42 10.12 -3.24
CA PHE A 41 2.18 9.16 -2.46
C PHE A 41 3.58 8.90 -3.04
N SER A 42 3.89 9.37 -4.25
CA SER A 42 5.22 9.16 -4.86
C SER A 42 6.35 9.78 -4.02
N ARG A 43 6.13 10.99 -3.48
CA ARG A 43 7.11 11.68 -2.63
C ARG A 43 7.37 10.95 -1.30
N PRO A 44 6.35 10.64 -0.47
CA PRO A 44 6.58 9.92 0.78
C PRO A 44 7.15 8.52 0.54
N ILE A 45 6.73 7.80 -0.52
CA ILE A 45 7.36 6.53 -0.91
C ILE A 45 8.85 6.72 -1.22
N GLY A 46 9.23 7.78 -1.92
CA GLY A 46 10.63 8.11 -2.17
C GLY A 46 11.43 8.28 -0.90
N THR A 47 10.89 9.03 0.07
CA THR A 47 11.51 9.19 1.39
C THR A 47 11.63 7.86 2.13
N THR A 48 10.58 7.05 2.14
CA THR A 48 10.60 5.72 2.79
C THR A 48 11.59 4.78 2.11
N ASN A 49 11.69 4.81 0.78
CA ASN A 49 12.63 3.98 0.03
C ASN A 49 14.08 4.31 0.39
N MET A 50 14.43 5.60 0.43
CA MET A 50 15.75 6.05 0.87
C MET A 50 16.03 5.66 2.33
N ALA A 51 15.03 5.75 3.21
CA ALA A 51 15.18 5.34 4.60
C ALA A 51 15.48 3.83 4.72
N ILE A 52 14.72 2.98 4.02
CA ILE A 52 14.93 1.52 4.04
C ILE A 52 16.30 1.16 3.47
N ARG A 53 16.78 1.83 2.42
CA ARG A 53 18.15 1.62 1.89
C ARG A 53 19.21 1.94 2.96
N ARG A 54 19.08 3.06 3.65
CA ARG A 54 19.97 3.41 4.78
C ARG A 54 19.91 2.41 5.92
N TYR A 55 18.73 1.83 6.19
CA TYR A 55 18.58 0.80 7.20
C TYR A 55 19.25 -0.50 6.78
N ALA A 56 19.16 -0.89 5.51
CA ALA A 56 19.88 -2.03 4.95
C ALA A 56 21.41 -1.84 5.02
N GLU A 57 21.91 -0.66 4.66
CA GLU A 57 23.32 -0.29 4.82
C GLU A 57 23.78 -0.40 6.27
N HIS A 58 22.98 0.12 7.22
CA HIS A 58 23.28 0.06 8.65
C HIS A 58 23.31 -1.38 9.18
N ALA A 59 22.40 -2.22 8.71
CA ALA A 59 22.34 -3.65 9.03
C ALA A 59 23.42 -4.47 8.32
N ARG A 60 24.17 -3.88 7.37
CA ARG A 60 25.11 -4.57 6.46
C ARG A 60 24.42 -5.68 5.66
N VAL A 61 23.19 -5.41 5.22
CA VAL A 61 22.38 -6.32 4.40
C VAL A 61 22.28 -5.75 2.99
N GLU A 62 22.67 -6.56 2.00
CA GLU A 62 22.41 -6.25 0.59
C GLU A 62 20.91 -6.39 0.31
N ALA A 63 20.25 -5.29 -0.07
CA ALA A 63 18.82 -5.25 -0.29
C ALA A 63 18.43 -4.47 -1.56
N GLU A 64 17.67 -5.11 -2.44
CA GLU A 64 17.03 -4.42 -3.57
C GLU A 64 15.74 -3.76 -3.10
N VAL A 65 15.77 -2.44 -2.90
CA VAL A 65 14.61 -1.66 -2.43
C VAL A 65 13.91 -0.96 -3.59
N THR A 66 12.69 -1.40 -3.88
CA THR A 66 11.80 -0.86 -4.93
C THR A 66 10.60 -0.12 -4.35
N GLN A 67 9.97 0.71 -5.17
CA GLN A 67 8.79 1.49 -4.82
C GLN A 67 7.53 0.85 -5.40
N ARG A 68 6.42 0.88 -4.65
CA ARG A 68 5.14 0.32 -5.10
C ARG A 68 3.99 1.25 -4.78
N LEU A 69 3.38 1.80 -5.83
CA LEU A 69 2.06 2.41 -5.75
C LEU A 69 0.97 1.37 -5.99
N LYS A 70 -0.13 1.45 -5.25
CA LYS A 70 -1.28 0.58 -5.45
C LYS A 70 -1.87 0.81 -6.85
N LYS A 71 -2.22 -0.27 -7.54
CA LYS A 71 -2.84 -0.19 -8.86
C LYS A 71 -4.20 0.51 -8.74
N LYS A 72 -4.52 1.39 -9.70
CA LYS A 72 -5.80 2.13 -9.75
C LYS A 72 -7.00 1.17 -9.69
N SER A 73 -6.95 0.09 -10.46
CA SER A 73 -7.99 -0.94 -10.48
C SER A 73 -8.22 -1.54 -9.09
N THR A 74 -7.16 -1.83 -8.33
CA THR A 74 -7.27 -2.33 -6.95
C THR A 74 -7.83 -1.28 -5.99
N ILE A 75 -7.53 0.02 -6.17
CA ILE A 75 -8.16 1.09 -5.39
C ILE A 75 -9.67 1.14 -5.66
N ILE A 76 -10.06 1.10 -6.94
CA ILE A 76 -11.46 1.09 -7.36
C ILE A 76 -12.19 -0.13 -6.80
N ASP A 77 -11.61 -1.32 -6.97
CA ASP A 77 -12.15 -2.59 -6.47
C ASP A 77 -12.34 -2.57 -4.95
N LYS A 78 -11.37 -2.05 -4.20
CA LYS A 78 -11.49 -1.91 -2.74
C LYS A 78 -12.63 -0.97 -2.33
N LEU A 79 -12.78 0.16 -3.02
CA LEU A 79 -13.82 1.16 -2.72
C LEU A 79 -15.25 0.69 -3.06
N LYS A 80 -15.40 -0.26 -3.98
CA LYS A 80 -16.71 -0.71 -4.49
C LYS A 80 -17.13 -2.11 -4.05
N ASN A 81 -16.18 -3.04 -3.90
CA ASN A 81 -16.48 -4.46 -3.64
C ASN A 81 -16.06 -4.90 -2.24
N ARG A 82 -14.88 -4.47 -1.75
CA ARG A 82 -14.30 -5.01 -0.50
C ARG A 82 -14.69 -4.22 0.74
N GLU A 83 -14.69 -2.90 0.65
CA GLU A 83 -14.94 -2.01 1.78
C GLU A 83 -15.84 -0.86 1.31
N THR A 84 -17.13 -1.15 1.14
CA THR A 84 -18.11 -0.22 0.56
C THR A 84 -18.35 1.04 1.39
N THR A 85 -17.94 1.06 2.66
CA THR A 85 -17.99 2.22 3.55
C THR A 85 -16.66 3.00 3.61
N LEU A 86 -15.58 2.47 3.01
CA LEU A 86 -14.27 3.10 2.99
C LEU A 86 -14.31 4.37 2.14
N SER A 87 -13.65 5.42 2.65
CA SER A 87 -13.36 6.64 1.89
C SER A 87 -11.90 6.64 1.49
N LEU A 88 -11.58 7.22 0.34
CA LEU A 88 -10.23 7.15 -0.23
C LEU A 88 -9.17 7.78 0.68
N ASP A 89 -9.53 8.82 1.44
CA ASP A 89 -8.66 9.49 2.41
C ASP A 89 -8.29 8.64 3.63
N ARG A 90 -9.08 7.59 3.91
CA ARG A 90 -8.81 6.63 4.99
C ARG A 90 -8.07 5.37 4.51
N MET A 91 -7.79 5.26 3.21
CA MET A 91 -7.08 4.11 2.65
C MET A 91 -5.60 4.18 3.02
N GLN A 92 -5.14 3.24 3.84
CA GLN A 92 -3.77 3.21 4.36
C GLN A 92 -2.75 2.65 3.35
N ASP A 93 -3.17 1.72 2.48
CA ASP A 93 -2.29 0.96 1.60
C ASP A 93 -2.16 1.55 0.18
N ILE A 94 -2.04 2.88 0.06
CA ILE A 94 -1.90 3.53 -1.27
C ILE A 94 -0.48 3.37 -1.83
N GLY A 95 0.52 3.38 -0.96
CA GLY A 95 1.93 3.42 -1.34
C GLY A 95 2.80 2.70 -0.33
N GLY A 96 3.86 2.04 -0.80
CA GLY A 96 4.83 1.37 0.03
C GLY A 96 6.13 1.09 -0.71
N CYS A 97 7.06 0.45 -0.01
CA CYS A 97 8.31 -0.05 -0.57
C CYS A 97 8.35 -1.57 -0.45
N ARG A 98 9.17 -2.21 -1.29
CA ARG A 98 9.51 -3.62 -1.18
C ARG A 98 11.02 -3.72 -1.13
N ALA A 99 11.55 -4.36 -0.10
CA ALA A 99 12.94 -4.78 -0.03
C ALA A 99 13.02 -6.28 -0.36
N VAL A 100 13.98 -6.67 -1.18
CA VAL A 100 14.31 -8.07 -1.48
C VAL A 100 15.74 -8.30 -1.03
N VAL A 101 15.97 -9.37 -0.29
CA VAL A 101 17.27 -9.77 0.29
C VAL A 101 17.60 -11.20 -0.10
N SER A 102 18.85 -11.63 0.08
CA SER A 102 19.36 -12.94 -0.34
C SER A 102 18.88 -14.10 0.52
N ASP A 103 18.65 -13.88 1.81
CA ASP A 103 18.43 -14.94 2.78
C ASP A 103 17.61 -14.48 4.00
N LEU A 104 17.21 -15.44 4.83
CA LEU A 104 16.38 -15.21 6.01
C LEU A 104 17.11 -14.46 7.13
N VAL A 105 18.43 -14.58 7.22
CA VAL A 105 19.22 -13.88 8.25
C VAL A 105 19.23 -12.38 7.94
N GLY A 106 19.51 -12.01 6.69
CA GLY A 106 19.45 -10.63 6.22
C GLY A 106 18.04 -10.06 6.29
N LEU A 107 17.00 -10.87 6.06
CA LEU A 107 15.61 -10.47 6.26
C LEU A 107 15.37 -10.06 7.72
N GLN A 108 15.73 -10.91 8.67
CA GLN A 108 15.52 -10.64 10.10
C GLN A 108 16.30 -9.40 10.55
N GLN A 109 17.57 -9.29 10.17
CA GLN A 109 18.42 -8.13 10.50
C GLN A 109 17.83 -6.82 9.99
N LEU A 110 17.32 -6.81 8.75
CA LEU A 110 16.68 -5.64 8.16
C LEU A 110 15.36 -5.32 8.87
N VAL A 111 14.54 -6.32 9.18
CA VAL A 111 13.28 -6.14 9.92
C VAL A 111 13.54 -5.54 11.29
N ASP A 112 14.46 -6.11 12.07
CA ASP A 112 14.82 -5.63 13.41
C ASP A 112 15.29 -4.17 13.36
N THR A 113 16.16 -3.85 12.38
CA THR A 113 16.63 -2.48 12.17
C THR A 113 15.49 -1.53 11.81
N VAL A 114 14.57 -1.93 10.93
CA VAL A 114 13.41 -1.11 10.56
C VAL A 114 12.50 -0.86 11.76
N VAL A 115 12.21 -1.91 12.54
CA VAL A 115 11.36 -1.82 13.73
C VAL A 115 11.98 -0.92 14.79
N ASP A 116 13.28 -1.07 15.07
CA ASP A 116 14.02 -0.22 16.00
C ASP A 116 13.99 1.25 15.56
N ARG A 117 14.31 1.53 14.29
CA ARG A 117 14.40 2.90 13.77
C ARG A 117 13.05 3.61 13.66
N LEU A 118 11.98 2.87 13.43
CA LEU A 118 10.63 3.43 13.33
C LEU A 118 9.92 3.48 14.69
N GLY A 119 10.25 2.57 15.62
CA GLY A 119 9.67 2.49 16.95
C GLY A 119 8.14 2.47 16.92
N SER A 120 7.52 3.35 17.71
CA SER A 120 6.05 3.48 17.80
C SER A 120 5.34 3.90 16.50
N ARG A 121 6.08 4.25 15.45
CA ARG A 121 5.52 4.53 14.12
C ARG A 121 5.14 3.26 13.37
N VAL A 122 5.61 2.09 13.82
CA VAL A 122 5.14 0.79 13.32
C VAL A 122 3.79 0.50 13.96
N ILE A 123 2.73 0.67 13.18
CA ILE A 123 1.35 0.44 13.64
C ILE A 123 0.98 -1.05 13.56
N HIS A 124 1.55 -1.76 12.58
CA HIS A 124 1.25 -3.16 12.32
C HIS A 124 2.46 -3.87 11.72
N HIS A 125 2.68 -5.12 12.14
CA HIS A 125 3.77 -5.98 11.67
C HIS A 125 3.24 -7.42 11.55
N ASP A 126 3.35 -7.99 10.35
CA ASP A 126 2.95 -9.36 10.05
C ASP A 126 4.17 -10.14 9.53
N ASP A 127 4.44 -11.30 10.13
CA ASP A 127 5.46 -12.22 9.65
C ASP A 127 4.82 -13.38 8.87
N TYR A 128 4.91 -13.32 7.54
CA TYR A 128 4.40 -14.38 6.65
C TYR A 128 5.41 -15.49 6.36
N VAL A 129 6.66 -15.37 6.83
CA VAL A 129 7.65 -16.45 6.77
C VAL A 129 7.33 -17.46 7.87
N ASP A 130 7.12 -16.97 9.10
CA ASP A 130 6.69 -17.80 10.24
C ASP A 130 5.22 -18.21 10.13
N LYS A 131 4.35 -17.30 9.66
CA LYS A 131 2.88 -17.53 9.59
C LYS A 131 2.35 -17.31 8.17
N PRO A 132 2.54 -18.28 7.25
CA PRO A 132 2.05 -18.19 5.89
C PRO A 132 0.54 -17.92 5.82
N ARG A 133 0.11 -17.05 4.90
CA ARG A 133 -1.32 -16.86 4.57
C ARG A 133 -1.77 -17.93 3.58
N GLY A 134 -2.62 -18.85 4.02
CA GLY A 134 -3.22 -19.90 3.17
C GLY A 134 -3.09 -21.28 3.81
N PRO A 135 -3.69 -22.33 3.23
CA PRO A 135 -3.63 -23.66 3.82
C PRO A 135 -2.16 -24.09 3.86
N VAL A 136 -1.68 -24.35 5.08
CA VAL A 136 -0.54 -25.24 5.30
C VAL A 136 -0.99 -26.57 4.69
N ILE A 137 -0.49 -26.90 3.50
CA ILE A 137 -0.63 -28.27 2.99
C ILE A 137 0.19 -29.10 3.96
N GLY A 138 -0.49 -29.66 4.95
CA GLY A 138 0.09 -30.56 5.93
C GLY A 138 0.81 -31.67 5.17
N LEU A 139 2.03 -31.96 5.63
CA LEU A 139 2.75 -33.20 5.46
C LEU A 139 2.05 -34.23 4.56
N ILE A 140 2.57 -34.38 3.34
CA ILE A 140 2.54 -35.67 2.69
C ILE A 140 3.49 -36.53 3.51
N THR A 141 2.93 -37.28 4.46
CA THR A 141 3.59 -38.40 5.15
C THR A 141 3.87 -39.52 4.16
#